data_AF-E2ZFS5-F1
#
_entry.id   AF-E2ZFS5-F1
#
_cell.length_a   1.000
_cell.length_b   1.000
_cell.length_c   1.000
_cell.angle_alpha   90.00
_cell.angle_beta   90.00
_cell.angle_gamma   90.00
#
_symmetry.space_group_name_H-M   'P 1'
#
loop_
_entity.id
_entity.type
_entity.pdbx_description
1 polymer ?
#
loop_
_entity_poly.entity_id
_entity_poly.type
_entity_poly.pdbx_seq_one_letter_code
_entity_poly.pdbx_strand_id
1 'polypeptide(L)' 'METTYRVLRIEEQMYGCEELPAGQPVLCDVTLADPAGERRTLPYPDKELTRLGIDEGSMVVLTADGTLKKA' A
#
# COMPACT_ATOMS: atom_id res chain seq x y z
N MET A 1 -13.79 -0.32 -15.28
CA MET A 1 -14.34 -0.68 -13.95
C MET A 1 -13.23 -0.44 -12.96
N GLU A 2 -13.42 0.48 -12.04
CA GLU A 2 -12.48 0.72 -10.95
C GLU A 2 -12.77 -0.31 -9.85
N THR A 3 -11.87 -1.28 -9.66
CA THR A 3 -12.04 -2.28 -8.61
C THR A 3 -11.67 -1.64 -7.27
N THR A 4 -12.61 -1.66 -6.33
CA THR A 4 -12.34 -1.25 -4.96
C THR A 4 -11.80 -2.44 -4.18
N TYR A 5 -10.68 -2.23 -3.50
CA TYR A 5 -10.01 -3.19 -2.65
C TYR A 5 -10.12 -2.77 -1.20
N ARG A 6 -10.09 -3.74 -0.30
CA ARG A 6 -9.90 -3.50 1.14
C ARG A 6 -8.44 -3.70 1.50
N VAL A 7 -7.84 -2.74 2.19
CA VAL A 7 -6.52 -2.91 2.80
C VAL A 7 -6.66 -3.89 3.97
N LEU A 8 -5.96 -5.02 3.89
CA LEU A 8 -5.98 -6.05 4.93
C LEU A 8 -4.83 -5.89 5.92
N ARG A 9 -3.65 -5.52 5.44
CA ARG A 9 -2.43 -5.39 6.24
C ARG A 9 -1.48 -4.38 5.62
N ILE A 10 -0.80 -3.60 6.46
CA ILE A 10 0.32 -2.74 6.08
C ILE A 10 1.51 -3.12 6.96
N GLU A 11 2.63 -3.49 6.34
CA GLU A 11 3.84 -3.89 7.06
C GLU A 11 5.04 -3.12 6.51
N GLU A 12 5.78 -2.40 7.36
CA GLU A 12 7.00 -1.71 6.95
C GLU A 12 8.05 -2.72 6.50
N GLN A 13 8.64 -2.50 5.32
CA GLN A 13 9.72 -3.34 4.82
C GLN A 13 10.98 -3.14 5.67
N MET A 14 11.53 -4.23 6.17
CA MET A 14 12.75 -4.19 6.96
C MET A 14 13.97 -4.02 6.06
N TYR A 15 14.59 -2.85 6.10
CA TYR A 15 15.86 -2.56 5.41
C TYR A 15 17.07 -3.01 6.25
N GLY A 16 17.15 -4.29 6.62
CA GLY A 16 18.34 -4.90 7.24
C GLY A 16 19.07 -4.05 8.30
N CYS A 17 20.41 -4.09 8.31
CA CYS A 17 21.26 -3.22 9.13
C CYS A 17 21.82 -2.03 8.35
N GLU A 18 21.53 -1.94 7.05
CA GLU A 18 22.03 -0.89 6.17
C GLU A 18 21.06 0.29 6.20
N GLU A 19 21.57 1.49 6.45
CA GLU A 19 20.74 2.68 6.40
C GLU A 19 20.13 2.85 5.01
N LEU A 20 18.83 3.17 4.96
CA LEU A 20 18.14 3.54 3.74
C LEU A 20 18.92 4.67 3.03
N PRO A 21 19.30 4.50 1.76
CA PRO A 21 20.03 5.54 1.04
C PRO A 21 19.26 6.85 1.04
N ALA A 22 19.99 7.96 1.20
CA ALA A 22 19.39 9.29 1.25
C ALA A 22 18.51 9.54 0.02
N GLY A 23 17.23 9.87 0.25
CA GLY A 23 16.25 10.13 -0.79
C GLY A 23 15.43 8.92 -1.25
N GLN A 24 15.72 7.71 -0.77
CA GLN A 24 14.83 6.57 -1.00
C GLN A 24 13.62 6.61 -0.04
N PRO A 25 12.40 6.33 -0.53
CA PRO A 25 11.24 6.23 0.33
C PRO A 25 11.31 4.95 1.17
N VAL A 26 10.87 5.04 2.43
CA VAL A 26 10.48 3.86 3.20
C VAL A 26 9.27 3.24 2.52
N LEU A 27 9.34 1.94 2.22
CA LEU A 27 8.24 1.19 1.62
C LEU A 27 7.56 0.32 2.67
N CYS A 28 6.25 0.15 2.51
CA CYS A 28 5.45 -0.83 3.22
C CYS A 28 4.88 -1.85 2.22
N ASP A 29 4.83 -3.12 2.61
CA ASP A 29 4.04 -4.14 1.92
C ASP A 29 2.56 -3.98 2.28
N VAL A 30 1.76 -3.59 1.29
CA VAL A 30 0.32 -3.38 1.42
C VAL A 30 -0.40 -4.59 0.85
N THR A 31 -1.07 -5.34 1.72
CA THR A 31 -1.93 -6.45 1.31
C THR A 31 -3.35 -5.96 1.08
N LEU A 32 -3.85 -6.13 -0.14
CA LEU A 32 -5.19 -5.78 -0.57
C LEU A 32 -6.02 -7.04 -0.81
N ALA A 33 -7.32 -6.96 -0.55
CA ALA A 33 -8.30 -7.95 -0.99
C ALA A 33 -9.35 -7.31 -1.89
N ASP A 34 -9.67 -7.98 -2.99
CA ASP A 34 -10.78 -7.58 -3.85
C ASP A 34 -12.13 -8.09 -3.30
N PRO A 35 -13.27 -7.73 -3.93
CA PRO A 35 -14.59 -8.21 -3.50
C PRO A 35 -14.80 -9.72 -3.65
N ALA A 36 -14.02 -10.39 -4.50
CA ALA A 36 -14.03 -11.85 -4.65
C ALA A 36 -13.17 -12.54 -3.57
N GLY A 37 -12.44 -11.78 -2.77
CA GLY A 37 -11.53 -12.27 -1.72
C GLY A 37 -10.12 -12.59 -2.22
N GLU A 38 -9.81 -12.31 -3.49
CA GLU A 38 -8.46 -12.48 -4.03
C GLU A 38 -7.51 -11.46 -3.39
N ARG A 39 -6.35 -11.94 -2.95
CA ARG A 39 -5.35 -11.13 -2.25
C ARG A 39 -4.20 -10.79 -3.16
N ARG A 40 -3.70 -9.56 -3.03
CA ARG A 40 -2.45 -9.11 -3.63
C ARG A 40 -1.65 -8.28 -2.65
N THR A 41 -0.34 -8.42 -2.70
CA THR A 41 0.58 -7.60 -1.91
C THR A 41 1.43 -6.79 -2.85
N LEU A 42 1.57 -5.49 -2.58
CA LEU A 42 2.44 -4.61 -3.35
C LEU A 42 3.24 -3.68 -2.42
N PRO A 43 4.47 -3.31 -2.80
CA PRO A 43 5.21 -2.27 -2.12
C PRO A 43 4.56 -0.91 -2.38
N TYR A 44 4.44 -0.09 -1.34
CA TYR A 44 3.92 1.27 -1.46
C TYR A 44 4.66 2.24 -0.52
N PRO A 45 4.94 3.49 -0.91
CA PRO A 45 5.64 4.43 -0.03
C PRO A 45 4.85 4.75 1.24
N ASP A 46 5.46 4.54 2.40
CA ASP A 46 4.87 4.81 3.73
C ASP A 46 4.31 6.24 3.83
N LYS A 47 5.12 7.21 3.42
CA LYS A 47 4.74 8.63 3.46
C LYS A 47 3.51 8.93 2.61
N GLU A 48 3.34 8.24 1.48
CA GLU A 48 2.17 8.41 0.63
C GLU A 48 0.93 7.75 1.24
N LEU A 49 1.05 6.60 1.92
CA LEU A 49 -0.05 6.01 2.68
C LEU A 49 -0.56 6.99 3.75
N THR A 50 0.37 7.55 4.52
CA THR A 50 0.05 8.57 5.54
C THR A 50 -0.60 9.80 4.93
N ARG A 51 -0.07 10.32 3.82
CA ARG A 51 -0.61 11.50 3.11
C ARG A 51 -2.01 11.27 2.56
N LEU A 52 -2.30 10.07 2.08
CA LEU A 52 -3.60 9.67 1.55
C LEU A 52 -4.58 9.23 2.66
N GLY A 53 -4.10 9.11 3.90
CA GLY A 53 -4.86 8.59 5.04
C GLY A 53 -5.32 7.15 4.82
N ILE A 54 -4.47 6.30 4.25
CA ILE A 54 -4.76 4.90 3.97
C ILE A 54 -4.19 4.05 5.11
N ASP A 55 -5.09 3.46 5.87
CA ASP A 55 -4.80 2.55 6.98
C ASP A 55 -5.37 1.15 6.72
N GLU A 56 -4.98 0.18 7.54
CA GLU A 56 -5.60 -1.14 7.57
C GLU A 56 -7.12 -1.03 7.73
N GLY A 57 -7.86 -1.77 6.91
CA GLY A 57 -9.32 -1.69 6.82
C GLY A 57 -9.86 -0.64 5.86
N SER A 58 -9.03 0.26 5.33
CA SER A 58 -9.46 1.26 4.34
C SER A 58 -9.93 0.61 3.04
N MET A 59 -10.91 1.25 2.40
CA MET A 59 -11.30 0.93 1.02
C MET A 59 -10.51 1.82 0.07
N VAL A 60 -9.89 1.21 -0.95
CA VAL A 60 -9.01 1.90 -1.89
C VAL A 60 -9.27 1.45 -3.32
N VAL A 61 -9.08 2.34 -4.28
CA VAL A 61 -9.01 2.02 -5.70
C VAL A 61 -7.54 1.94 -6.11
N LEU A 62 -7.14 0.81 -6.67
CA LEU A 62 -5.84 0.67 -7.32
C LEU A 62 -5.96 1.11 -8.79
N THR A 63 -5.26 2.17 -9.16
CA THR A 63 -5.28 2.70 -10.52
C THR A 63 -4.36 1.92 -11.45
N ALA A 64 -4.53 2.09 -12.76
CA ALA A 64 -3.68 1.44 -13.77
C ALA A 64 -2.19 1.83 -13.67
N ASP A 65 -1.89 3.00 -13.09
CA ASP A 65 -0.52 3.49 -12.85
C ASP A 65 0.10 2.92 -11.56
N GLY A 66 -0.63 2.08 -10.82
CA GLY A 66 -0.16 1.47 -9.57
C GLY A 66 -0.36 2.35 -8.33
N THR A 67 -0.98 3.53 -8.45
CA THR A 67 -1.29 4.39 -7.31
C THR A 67 -2.58 3.99 -6.62
N LEU A 68 -2.61 4.15 -5.29
CA LEU A 68 -3.79 3.94 -4.46
C LEU A 68 -4.55 5.25 -4.25
N LYS A 69 -5.87 5.18 -4.25
CA LYS A 69 -6.76 6.28 -3.88
C LYS A 69 -7.75 5.79 -2.84
N LYS A 70 -7.93 6.54 -1.76
CA LYS A 70 -8.98 6.25 -0.78
C LYS A 70 -10.36 6.40 -1.43
N ALA A 71 -11.20 5.38 -1.29
CA ALA A 71 -12.56 5.34 -1.83
C ALA A 71 -13.58 5.97 -0.87
#